data_AF-A0A0S8GWB7-F1
#
_entry.id   AF-A0A0S8GWB7-F1
#
_cell.length_a   1.000
_cell.length_b   1.000
_cell.length_c   1.000
_cell.angle_alpha   90.00
_cell.angle_beta   90.00
_cell.angle_gamma   90.00
#
_symmetry.space_group_name_H-M   'P 1'
#
loop_
_entity.id
_entity.type
_entity.pdbx_description
1 polymer ?
#
loop_
_entity_poly.entity_id
_entity_poly.type
_entity_poly.pdbx_seq_one_letter_code
_entity_poly.pdbx_strand_id
1 'polypeptide(L)'
;MNRLRKLYLIGFLTVLLAVLLPIPVLSQEIRTAHEESNFENYTSFEEMWDFLQKVQASSTEMLLSDFGSTIEGRRQPYAVLSRPLITQPWEANASGKPIVLLAANVHGGERTVRESLLMLTRDLAAEGTDENYLLDDVVVIIAPSINCDGFVRATRGNSRGIDMNRDYIKLEQPALSNFVQNLWLKWQPHIELDGHNGGSYPYNICYQGPAHAASDQRLTELCDQDIFPFVDKQMERQGYKSWYYSGGDRQAWRTGLTDARVNNVYGGFINCISILYESPGGQDRQIGAKSGYVACRALLEYAAENKDKLMECIDRARRETIELGQKAAGDIAIAVEKGPQDYKVSYLIAEGRGEERKIIEVTDALLMSMPIVTKSRPRPYAYILEPRAVKAIELLHKHDILIEVLQEDTELDIEAYKVTNIDYASQYDHPASVAVTCEDDTLKESRTFPKGSFIVRTGQVQGRLVTHMLEPETNDNVITWNSMDALLPRVPGAGGGRGMPDPTIMAGRARFADPNQIAAMFQRAGGGRAGGRTDPEMAQRMRQFTQRQPREAIIPIFKVMTPIPLPTRILKD
;
A
#
# COMPACT_ATOMS: atom_id res chain seq x y z
N MET A 1 -33.41 -20.18 -79.01
CA MET A 1 -32.28 -19.39 -78.44
C MET A 1 -32.56 -18.66 -77.13
N ASN A 2 -33.82 -18.48 -76.66
CA ASN A 2 -34.11 -17.62 -75.48
C ASN A 2 -34.19 -18.32 -74.10
N ARG A 3 -34.27 -19.66 -74.01
CA ARG A 3 -34.30 -20.35 -72.70
C ARG A 3 -32.92 -20.70 -72.13
N LEU A 4 -31.96 -21.09 -72.97
CA LEU A 4 -30.58 -21.40 -72.50
C LEU A 4 -29.86 -20.16 -71.96
N ARG A 5 -29.99 -18.99 -72.63
CA ARG A 5 -29.35 -17.74 -72.16
C ARG A 5 -29.87 -17.26 -70.79
N LYS A 6 -31.14 -17.52 -70.46
CA LYS A 6 -31.71 -17.18 -69.13
C LYS A 6 -31.16 -18.09 -68.02
N LEU A 7 -30.89 -19.36 -68.31
CA LEU A 7 -30.30 -20.29 -67.34
C LEU A 7 -28.83 -19.95 -67.03
N TYR A 8 -28.04 -19.54 -68.03
CA TYR A 8 -26.67 -19.09 -67.80
C TYR A 8 -26.61 -17.76 -67.04
N LEU A 9 -27.53 -16.82 -67.29
CA LEU A 9 -27.54 -15.54 -66.59
C LEU A 9 -27.97 -15.67 -65.11
N ILE A 10 -28.92 -16.56 -64.82
CA ILE A 10 -29.35 -16.85 -63.43
C ILE A 10 -28.26 -17.61 -62.68
N GLY A 11 -27.61 -18.59 -63.32
CA GLY A 11 -26.49 -19.33 -62.72
C GLY A 11 -25.24 -18.47 -62.46
N PHE A 12 -24.96 -17.50 -63.34
CA PHE A 12 -23.85 -16.56 -63.13
C PHE A 12 -24.16 -15.54 -62.04
N LEU A 13 -25.43 -15.12 -61.89
CA LEU A 13 -25.85 -14.19 -60.83
C LEU A 13 -25.88 -14.86 -59.44
N THR A 14 -26.22 -16.15 -59.34
CA THR A 14 -26.11 -16.90 -58.06
C THR A 14 -24.68 -17.18 -57.65
N VAL A 15 -23.76 -17.43 -58.61
CA VAL A 15 -22.33 -17.57 -58.31
C VAL A 15 -21.71 -16.23 -57.91
N LEU A 16 -22.14 -15.10 -58.51
CA LEU A 16 -21.67 -13.77 -58.10
C LEU A 16 -22.24 -13.32 -56.74
N LEU A 17 -23.47 -13.71 -56.38
CA LEU A 17 -24.04 -13.44 -55.05
C LEU A 17 -23.40 -14.30 -53.94
N ALA A 18 -22.94 -15.52 -54.26
CA ALA A 18 -22.24 -16.38 -53.30
C ALA A 18 -20.83 -15.88 -52.93
N VAL A 19 -20.22 -15.03 -53.77
CA VAL A 19 -18.89 -14.41 -53.50
C VAL A 19 -19.02 -13.09 -52.72
N LEU A 20 -20.25 -12.59 -52.53
CA LEU A 20 -20.55 -11.38 -51.74
C LEU A 20 -21.18 -11.69 -50.37
N LEU A 21 -21.19 -12.94 -49.93
CA LEU A 21 -21.45 -13.24 -48.53
C LEU A 21 -20.30 -12.63 -47.71
N PRO A 22 -20.57 -11.74 -46.75
CA PRO A 22 -19.54 -11.32 -45.82
C PRO A 22 -19.03 -12.60 -45.16
N ILE A 23 -17.79 -12.96 -45.46
CA ILE A 23 -17.06 -13.91 -44.61
C ILE A 23 -17.15 -13.27 -43.24
N PRO A 24 -17.76 -13.92 -42.23
CA PRO A 24 -17.60 -13.43 -40.88
C PRO A 24 -16.11 -13.46 -40.65
N VAL A 25 -15.48 -12.29 -40.67
CA VAL A 25 -14.18 -12.10 -40.05
C VAL A 25 -14.51 -12.43 -38.60
N LEU A 26 -14.28 -13.68 -38.22
CA LEU A 26 -14.11 -14.03 -36.82
C LEU A 26 -13.03 -13.06 -36.36
N SER A 27 -13.45 -12.01 -35.66
CA SER A 27 -12.53 -11.09 -35.01
C SER A 27 -11.61 -12.00 -34.20
N GLN A 28 -10.35 -12.05 -34.60
CA GLN A 28 -9.39 -12.92 -33.95
C GLN A 28 -9.35 -12.50 -32.49
N GLU A 29 -9.72 -13.41 -31.60
CA GLU A 29 -9.72 -13.17 -30.16
C GLU A 29 -8.33 -12.66 -29.75
N ILE A 30 -8.27 -11.47 -29.14
CA ILE A 30 -7.01 -10.88 -28.70
C ILE A 30 -6.55 -11.69 -27.49
N ARG A 31 -5.50 -12.51 -27.63
CA ARG A 31 -5.00 -13.35 -26.54
C ARG A 31 -3.75 -12.74 -25.92
N THR A 32 -3.56 -12.97 -24.62
CA THR A 32 -2.30 -12.65 -23.95
C THR A 32 -1.20 -13.61 -24.44
N ALA A 33 0.07 -13.24 -24.36
CA ALA A 33 1.17 -14.16 -24.67
C ALA A 33 1.16 -15.39 -23.75
N HIS A 34 0.63 -15.23 -22.53
CA HIS A 34 0.35 -16.34 -21.63
C HIS A 34 -0.65 -17.34 -22.22
N GLU A 35 -1.78 -16.88 -22.76
CA GLU A 35 -2.75 -17.76 -23.41
C GLU A 35 -2.22 -18.34 -24.73
N GLU A 36 -1.52 -17.55 -25.55
CA GLU A 36 -0.94 -17.99 -26.83
C GLU A 36 0.07 -19.12 -26.64
N SER A 37 0.83 -19.09 -25.54
CA SER A 37 1.78 -20.14 -25.17
C SER A 37 1.14 -21.34 -24.47
N ASN A 38 -0.20 -21.45 -24.44
CA ASN A 38 -0.93 -22.45 -23.66
C ASN A 38 -0.55 -22.42 -22.17
N PHE A 39 -0.40 -21.22 -21.61
CA PHE A 39 -0.06 -20.96 -20.21
C PHE A 39 1.37 -21.39 -19.80
N GLU A 40 2.24 -21.68 -20.77
CA GLU A 40 3.63 -22.11 -20.52
C GLU A 40 4.60 -20.95 -20.26
N ASN A 41 4.30 -19.74 -20.73
CA ASN A 41 5.14 -18.56 -20.49
C ASN A 41 4.28 -17.43 -19.96
N TYR A 42 4.80 -16.63 -19.03
CA TYR A 42 4.11 -15.40 -18.59
C TYR A 42 4.27 -14.30 -19.65
N THR A 43 3.28 -13.44 -19.79
CA THR A 43 3.31 -12.30 -20.73
C THR A 43 4.43 -11.34 -20.32
N SER A 44 5.40 -11.06 -21.18
CA SER A 44 6.49 -10.11 -20.87
C SER A 44 5.98 -8.68 -20.67
N PHE A 45 6.88 -7.75 -20.33
CA PHE A 45 6.51 -6.35 -20.11
C PHE A 45 6.13 -5.67 -21.44
N GLU A 46 6.88 -5.97 -22.50
CA GLU A 46 6.67 -5.47 -23.85
C GLU A 46 5.38 -6.07 -24.46
N GLU A 47 5.20 -7.40 -24.35
CA GLU A 47 3.98 -8.07 -24.84
C GLU A 47 2.73 -7.58 -24.12
N MET A 48 2.83 -7.20 -22.84
CA MET A 48 1.72 -6.60 -22.09
C MET A 48 1.31 -5.25 -22.67
N TRP A 49 2.26 -4.38 -23.00
CA TRP A 49 1.96 -3.09 -23.62
C TRP A 49 1.32 -3.28 -25.00
N ASP A 50 1.86 -4.19 -25.82
CA ASP A 50 1.30 -4.51 -27.13
C ASP A 50 -0.13 -5.09 -27.01
N PHE A 51 -0.35 -5.97 -26.04
CA PHE A 51 -1.67 -6.53 -25.75
C PHE A 51 -2.66 -5.43 -25.34
N LEU A 52 -2.33 -4.60 -24.36
CA LEU A 52 -3.21 -3.52 -23.88
C LEU A 52 -3.55 -2.51 -24.99
N GLN A 53 -2.59 -2.19 -25.86
CA GLN A 53 -2.83 -1.33 -27.03
C GLN A 53 -3.79 -1.95 -28.04
N LYS A 54 -3.68 -3.27 -28.31
CA LYS A 54 -4.61 -4.00 -29.16
C LYS A 54 -6.02 -3.99 -28.58
N VAL A 55 -6.17 -4.24 -27.28
CA VAL A 55 -7.47 -4.21 -26.59
C VAL A 55 -8.10 -2.82 -26.66
N GLN A 56 -7.32 -1.77 -26.37
CA GLN A 56 -7.76 -0.39 -26.51
C GLN A 56 -8.23 -0.07 -27.93
N ALA A 57 -7.50 -0.52 -28.96
CA ALA A 57 -7.85 -0.26 -30.35
C ALA A 57 -9.16 -0.94 -30.78
N SER A 58 -9.59 -1.98 -30.07
CA SER A 58 -10.85 -2.69 -30.31
C SER A 58 -12.04 -2.18 -29.48
N SER A 59 -11.84 -1.24 -28.55
CA SER A 59 -12.89 -0.83 -27.61
C SER A 59 -13.02 0.70 -27.49
N THR A 60 -14.26 1.18 -27.43
CA THR A 60 -14.58 2.59 -27.11
C THR A 60 -14.80 2.82 -25.62
N GLU A 61 -14.72 1.77 -24.81
CA GLU A 61 -15.06 1.79 -23.38
C GLU A 61 -13.84 1.65 -22.48
N MET A 62 -12.66 1.61 -23.09
CA MET A 62 -11.36 1.57 -22.44
C MET A 62 -10.60 2.88 -22.67
N LEU A 63 -9.89 3.36 -21.66
CA LEU A 63 -8.82 4.35 -21.75
C LEU A 63 -7.53 3.74 -21.20
N LEU A 64 -6.52 3.57 -22.05
CA LEU A 64 -5.17 3.16 -21.67
C LEU A 64 -4.27 4.38 -21.44
N SER A 65 -3.60 4.43 -20.30
CA SER A 65 -2.63 5.48 -19.95
C SER A 65 -1.50 4.91 -19.08
N ASP A 66 -0.62 5.77 -18.57
CA ASP A 66 0.39 5.41 -17.58
C ASP A 66 0.29 6.29 -16.33
N PHE A 67 0.61 5.72 -15.18
CA PHE A 67 0.52 6.40 -13.89
C PHE A 67 1.88 6.86 -13.36
N GLY A 68 2.93 6.84 -14.20
CA GLY A 68 4.28 7.25 -13.86
C GLY A 68 5.35 6.34 -14.43
N SER A 69 6.58 6.54 -13.98
CA SER A 69 7.75 5.77 -14.41
C SER A 69 8.54 5.19 -13.23
N THR A 70 9.09 3.99 -13.44
CA THR A 70 9.99 3.32 -12.48
C THR A 70 11.37 3.97 -12.44
N ILE A 71 12.25 3.46 -11.57
CA ILE A 71 13.64 3.93 -11.43
C ILE A 71 14.43 3.73 -12.73
N GLU A 72 14.20 2.62 -13.44
CA GLU A 72 14.83 2.36 -14.74
C GLU A 72 14.06 2.98 -15.92
N GLY A 73 13.05 3.83 -15.67
CA GLY A 73 12.35 4.60 -16.69
C GLY A 73 11.22 3.85 -17.42
N ARG A 74 10.73 2.73 -16.88
CA ARG A 74 9.58 2.01 -17.48
C ARG A 74 8.28 2.69 -17.11
N ARG A 75 7.46 3.00 -18.11
CA ARG A 75 6.10 3.53 -17.92
C ARG A 75 5.21 2.45 -17.31
N GLN A 76 4.54 2.78 -16.21
CA GLN A 76 3.65 1.86 -15.51
C GLN A 76 2.22 2.00 -16.07
N PRO A 77 1.69 0.99 -16.78
CA PRO A 77 0.42 1.12 -17.48
C PRO A 77 -0.77 0.96 -16.54
N TYR A 78 -1.85 1.71 -16.81
CA TYR A 78 -3.17 1.41 -16.27
C TYR A 78 -4.26 1.62 -17.33
N ALA A 79 -5.37 0.91 -17.17
CA ALA A 79 -6.56 1.07 -18.00
C ALA A 79 -7.75 1.51 -17.15
N VAL A 80 -8.61 2.36 -17.69
CA VAL A 80 -9.93 2.69 -17.14
C VAL A 80 -10.98 2.10 -18.07
N LEU A 81 -11.90 1.28 -17.55
CA LEU A 81 -13.01 0.71 -18.30
C LEU A 81 -14.33 1.15 -17.67
N SER A 82 -15.22 1.71 -18.49
CA SER A 82 -16.49 2.29 -18.02
C SER A 82 -17.46 2.62 -19.15
N ARG A 83 -18.76 2.63 -18.84
CA ARG A 83 -19.83 3.08 -19.74
C ARG A 83 -20.70 4.14 -19.05
N PRO A 84 -20.76 5.41 -19.51
CA PRO A 84 -19.93 6.00 -20.56
C PRO A 84 -18.44 6.01 -20.16
N LEU A 85 -17.56 6.17 -21.16
CA LEU A 85 -16.12 6.22 -20.93
C LEU A 85 -15.75 7.40 -20.02
N ILE A 86 -15.02 7.07 -18.95
CA ILE A 86 -14.45 8.00 -17.99
C ILE A 86 -12.98 8.24 -18.30
N THR A 87 -12.61 9.51 -18.37
CA THR A 87 -11.24 9.95 -18.69
C THR A 87 -10.57 10.69 -17.54
N GLN A 88 -11.34 11.16 -16.56
CA GLN A 88 -10.84 11.90 -15.41
C GLN A 88 -11.44 11.37 -14.08
N PRO A 89 -10.69 11.42 -12.97
CA PRO A 89 -11.16 10.95 -11.66
C PRO A 89 -12.46 11.60 -11.16
N TRP A 90 -12.66 12.90 -11.42
CA TRP A 90 -13.86 13.60 -10.98
C TRP A 90 -15.12 13.10 -11.70
N GLU A 91 -15.00 12.61 -12.93
CA GLU A 91 -16.11 11.98 -13.68
C GLU A 91 -16.50 10.65 -13.03
N ALA A 92 -15.53 9.87 -12.55
CA ALA A 92 -15.76 8.63 -11.80
C ALA A 92 -16.58 8.88 -10.54
N ASN A 93 -16.19 9.87 -9.73
CA ASN A 93 -16.94 10.26 -8.55
C ASN A 93 -18.34 10.79 -8.89
N ALA A 94 -18.47 11.59 -9.95
CA ALA A 94 -19.75 12.15 -10.39
C ALA A 94 -20.71 11.10 -10.97
N SER A 95 -20.19 9.97 -11.48
CA SER A 95 -21.00 8.88 -12.03
C SER A 95 -21.89 8.20 -10.98
N GLY A 96 -21.50 8.31 -9.70
CA GLY A 96 -22.14 7.61 -8.59
C GLY A 96 -22.00 6.09 -8.67
N LYS A 97 -21.15 5.54 -9.55
CA LYS A 97 -20.85 4.11 -9.63
C LYS A 97 -19.73 3.75 -8.65
N PRO A 98 -19.71 2.51 -8.12
CA PRO A 98 -18.52 1.99 -7.45
C PRO A 98 -17.31 2.06 -8.38
N ILE A 99 -16.21 2.51 -7.82
CA ILE A 99 -14.91 2.56 -8.47
C ILE A 99 -14.08 1.42 -7.89
N VAL A 100 -13.68 0.47 -8.74
CA VAL A 100 -12.88 -0.69 -8.36
C VAL A 100 -11.50 -0.59 -9.00
N LEU A 101 -10.44 -0.53 -8.18
CA LEU A 101 -9.05 -0.55 -8.63
C LEU A 101 -8.48 -1.96 -8.45
N LEU A 102 -8.18 -2.64 -9.55
CA LEU A 102 -7.55 -3.95 -9.55
C LEU A 102 -6.07 -3.82 -9.92
N ALA A 103 -5.18 -4.13 -8.98
CA ALA A 103 -3.75 -4.03 -9.17
C ALA A 103 -3.05 -5.35 -8.84
N ALA A 104 -1.83 -5.53 -9.36
CA ALA A 104 -1.03 -6.71 -9.07
C ALA A 104 0.46 -6.42 -9.22
N ASN A 105 1.27 -7.41 -8.84
CA ASN A 105 2.69 -7.49 -9.18
C ASN A 105 3.50 -6.33 -8.56
N VAL A 106 3.18 -5.96 -7.30
CA VAL A 106 4.07 -5.14 -6.45
C VAL A 106 5.36 -5.88 -6.12
N HIS A 107 5.31 -7.21 -6.04
CA HIS A 107 6.48 -8.07 -6.13
C HIS A 107 6.66 -8.58 -7.55
N GLY A 108 7.81 -8.32 -8.16
CA GLY A 108 8.04 -8.60 -9.58
C GLY A 108 7.96 -10.08 -9.97
N GLY A 109 8.31 -10.99 -9.05
CA GLY A 109 8.24 -12.44 -9.25
C GLY A 109 6.82 -13.02 -9.21
N GLU A 110 5.84 -12.24 -8.77
CA GLU A 110 4.46 -12.69 -8.53
C GLU A 110 3.60 -12.32 -9.74
N ARG A 111 3.38 -13.31 -10.61
CA ARG A 111 2.90 -13.10 -11.99
C ARG A 111 1.47 -13.59 -12.21
N THR A 112 0.93 -14.40 -11.32
CA THR A 112 -0.33 -15.12 -11.58
C THR A 112 -1.52 -14.18 -11.69
N VAL A 113 -1.78 -13.35 -10.68
CA VAL A 113 -2.92 -12.41 -10.70
C VAL A 113 -2.74 -11.34 -11.78
N ARG A 114 -1.50 -10.96 -12.11
CA ARG A 114 -1.22 -10.08 -13.25
C ARG A 114 -1.78 -10.66 -14.56
N GLU A 115 -1.57 -11.94 -14.85
CA GLU A 115 -2.15 -12.56 -16.06
C GLU A 115 -3.69 -12.60 -16.01
N SER A 116 -4.26 -12.85 -14.83
CA SER A 116 -5.71 -12.77 -14.62
C SER A 116 -6.27 -11.40 -14.97
N LEU A 117 -5.59 -10.33 -14.55
CA LEU A 117 -6.01 -8.95 -14.84
C LEU A 117 -5.91 -8.61 -16.33
N LEU A 118 -4.93 -9.16 -17.05
CA LEU A 118 -4.83 -8.95 -18.51
C LEU A 118 -5.98 -9.64 -19.24
N MET A 119 -6.31 -10.88 -18.88
CA MET A 119 -7.47 -11.59 -19.44
C MET A 119 -8.77 -10.82 -19.14
N LEU A 120 -8.98 -10.39 -17.89
CA LEU A 120 -10.15 -9.62 -17.49
C LEU A 120 -10.24 -8.26 -18.21
N THR A 121 -9.12 -7.60 -18.46
CA THR A 121 -9.10 -6.32 -19.22
C THR A 121 -9.66 -6.50 -20.63
N ARG A 122 -9.26 -7.57 -21.32
CA ARG A 122 -9.81 -7.90 -22.65
C ARG A 122 -11.31 -8.16 -22.57
N ASP A 123 -11.74 -8.99 -21.63
CA ASP A 123 -13.13 -9.43 -21.56
C ASP A 123 -14.06 -8.27 -21.17
N LEU A 124 -13.64 -7.38 -20.27
CA LEU A 124 -14.34 -6.13 -19.97
C LEU A 124 -14.42 -5.18 -21.17
N ALA A 125 -13.40 -5.16 -22.04
CA ALA A 125 -13.35 -4.26 -23.20
C ALA A 125 -14.10 -4.80 -24.43
N ALA A 126 -14.39 -6.11 -24.46
CA ALA A 126 -15.03 -6.80 -25.57
C ALA A 126 -16.56 -6.67 -25.49
N GLU A 127 -17.15 -5.90 -26.40
CA GLU A 127 -18.59 -5.65 -26.42
C GLU A 127 -19.41 -6.95 -26.45
N GLY A 128 -20.37 -7.05 -25.53
CA GLY A 128 -21.33 -8.16 -25.48
C GLY A 128 -20.89 -9.38 -24.65
N THR A 129 -19.72 -9.36 -24.02
CA THR A 129 -19.35 -10.34 -22.97
C THR A 129 -20.10 -10.05 -21.67
N ASP A 130 -20.25 -11.06 -20.81
CA ASP A 130 -20.85 -10.89 -19.47
C ASP A 130 -20.06 -9.87 -18.63
N GLU A 131 -18.74 -9.87 -18.75
CA GLU A 131 -17.85 -8.93 -18.09
C GLU A 131 -18.09 -7.49 -18.58
N ASN A 132 -18.21 -7.28 -19.89
CA ASN A 132 -18.45 -5.97 -20.46
C ASN A 132 -19.78 -5.32 -20.00
N TYR A 133 -20.80 -6.12 -19.67
CA TYR A 133 -22.04 -5.60 -19.10
C TYR A 133 -21.85 -5.04 -17.68
N LEU A 134 -20.83 -5.48 -16.92
CA LEU A 134 -20.54 -4.91 -15.59
C LEU A 134 -20.22 -3.41 -15.66
N LEU A 135 -19.73 -2.91 -16.80
CA LEU A 135 -19.42 -1.49 -17.00
C LEU A 135 -20.66 -0.57 -16.93
N ASP A 136 -21.87 -1.13 -17.00
CA ASP A 136 -23.13 -0.41 -16.74
C ASP A 136 -23.27 0.03 -15.29
N ASP A 137 -22.63 -0.67 -14.35
CA ASP A 137 -22.81 -0.47 -12.92
C ASP A 137 -21.52 -0.07 -12.19
N VAL A 138 -20.35 -0.44 -12.72
CA VAL A 138 -19.05 -0.16 -12.10
C VAL A 138 -18.08 0.59 -13.01
N VAL A 139 -17.18 1.35 -12.40
CA VAL A 139 -15.99 1.92 -13.05
C VAL A 139 -14.80 1.06 -12.64
N VAL A 140 -14.09 0.49 -13.62
CA VAL A 140 -12.98 -0.42 -13.36
C VAL A 140 -11.67 0.24 -13.74
N ILE A 141 -10.71 0.25 -12.84
CA ILE A 141 -9.34 0.71 -13.09
C ILE A 141 -8.43 -0.50 -12.91
N ILE A 142 -7.60 -0.81 -13.90
CA ILE A 142 -6.70 -1.98 -13.86
C ILE A 142 -5.25 -1.52 -14.00
N ALA A 143 -4.41 -1.85 -13.01
CA ALA A 143 -2.98 -1.60 -12.99
C ALA A 143 -2.22 -2.95 -12.90
N PRO A 144 -1.96 -3.63 -14.02
CA PRO A 144 -1.52 -5.02 -14.02
C PRO A 144 -0.08 -5.22 -13.51
N SER A 145 0.72 -4.15 -13.40
CA SER A 145 2.09 -4.24 -12.88
C SER A 145 2.49 -2.96 -12.15
N ILE A 146 2.54 -3.03 -10.81
CA ILE A 146 3.09 -1.94 -9.98
C ILE A 146 4.63 -1.93 -10.11
N ASN A 147 5.29 -3.10 -10.00
CA ASN A 147 6.74 -3.21 -10.00
C ASN A 147 7.32 -3.67 -11.34
N CYS A 148 7.25 -2.82 -12.37
CA CYS A 148 7.72 -3.20 -13.70
C CYS A 148 9.22 -3.56 -13.74
N ASP A 149 10.05 -2.87 -12.94
CA ASP A 149 11.49 -3.17 -12.85
C ASP A 149 11.75 -4.56 -12.23
N GLY A 150 11.10 -4.84 -11.10
CA GLY A 150 11.20 -6.14 -10.45
C GLY A 150 10.64 -7.26 -11.32
N PHE A 151 9.58 -6.99 -12.09
CA PHE A 151 8.98 -7.96 -13.00
C PHE A 151 9.96 -8.42 -14.06
N VAL A 152 10.56 -7.48 -14.78
CA VAL A 152 11.57 -7.76 -15.84
C VAL A 152 12.76 -8.52 -15.24
N ARG A 153 13.15 -8.20 -14.01
CA ARG A 153 14.26 -8.83 -13.29
C ARG A 153 13.89 -10.15 -12.60
N ALA A 154 12.60 -10.52 -12.59
CA ALA A 154 12.05 -11.64 -11.83
C ALA A 154 12.43 -11.61 -10.33
N THR A 155 12.47 -10.41 -9.73
CA THR A 155 12.80 -10.22 -8.31
C THR A 155 11.59 -9.79 -7.49
N ARG A 156 11.58 -10.13 -6.20
CA ARG A 156 10.58 -9.61 -5.25
C ARG A 156 10.66 -8.09 -5.16
N GLY A 157 11.84 -7.56 -4.88
CA GLY A 157 12.08 -6.13 -4.83
C GLY A 157 12.17 -5.48 -6.21
N ASN A 158 12.14 -4.15 -6.24
CA ASN A 158 12.35 -3.34 -7.44
C ASN A 158 13.82 -3.39 -7.93
N SER A 159 14.21 -2.49 -8.84
CA SER A 159 15.58 -2.42 -9.38
C SER A 159 16.68 -2.16 -8.32
N ARG A 160 16.32 -1.65 -7.13
CA ARG A 160 17.22 -1.49 -5.97
C ARG A 160 17.15 -2.66 -4.99
N GLY A 161 16.30 -3.66 -5.25
CA GLY A 161 16.07 -4.80 -4.36
C GLY A 161 15.10 -4.51 -3.22
N ILE A 162 14.45 -3.34 -3.19
CA ILE A 162 13.52 -2.94 -2.12
C ILE A 162 12.15 -3.59 -2.32
N ASP A 163 11.65 -4.28 -1.29
CA ASP A 163 10.26 -4.74 -1.19
C ASP A 163 9.32 -3.53 -1.05
N MET A 164 8.56 -3.25 -2.12
CA MET A 164 7.63 -2.13 -2.13
C MET A 164 6.37 -2.40 -1.29
N ASN A 165 6.03 -3.65 -0.98
CA ASN A 165 4.91 -3.96 -0.08
C ASN A 165 5.28 -3.76 1.41
N ARG A 166 6.30 -2.95 1.68
CA ARG A 166 6.70 -2.44 3.00
C ARG A 166 6.88 -0.91 2.99
N ASP A 167 6.45 -0.24 1.92
CA ASP A 167 6.76 1.16 1.62
C ASP A 167 5.50 2.05 1.56
N TYR A 168 4.29 1.54 1.85
CA TYR A 168 3.03 2.30 1.71
C TYR A 168 2.89 3.52 2.64
N ILE A 169 3.72 3.61 3.70
CA ILE A 169 3.80 4.81 4.56
C ILE A 169 4.97 5.71 4.18
N LYS A 170 6.07 5.15 3.68
CA LYS A 170 7.29 5.90 3.33
C LYS A 170 7.19 6.57 1.95
N LEU A 171 6.57 5.85 1.02
CA LEU A 171 6.46 6.18 -0.40
C LEU A 171 7.81 6.67 -0.96
N GLU A 172 8.88 5.94 -0.66
CA GLU A 172 10.24 6.26 -1.10
C GLU A 172 10.54 5.70 -2.49
N GLN A 173 9.86 4.61 -2.86
CA GLN A 173 10.02 3.99 -4.17
C GLN A 173 9.12 4.68 -5.20
N PRO A 174 9.67 5.26 -6.28
CA PRO A 174 8.87 6.02 -7.26
C PRO A 174 7.70 5.23 -7.82
N ALA A 175 7.92 3.96 -8.15
CA ALA A 175 6.89 3.08 -8.71
C ALA A 175 5.66 2.92 -7.79
N LEU A 176 5.88 2.85 -6.47
CA LEU A 176 4.81 2.77 -5.49
C LEU A 176 4.19 4.14 -5.21
N SER A 177 5.02 5.19 -5.07
CA SER A 177 4.53 6.57 -4.89
C SER A 177 3.59 6.95 -6.03
N ASN A 178 3.95 6.63 -7.27
CA ASN A 178 3.13 6.81 -8.47
C ASN A 178 1.77 6.09 -8.35
N PHE A 179 1.77 4.81 -7.94
CA PHE A 179 0.54 4.04 -7.75
C PHE A 179 -0.39 4.68 -6.71
N VAL A 180 0.14 4.99 -5.54
CA VAL A 180 -0.65 5.57 -4.45
C VAL A 180 -1.16 6.97 -4.82
N GLN A 181 -0.30 7.85 -5.34
CA GLN A 181 -0.66 9.25 -5.60
C GLN A 181 -1.50 9.42 -6.86
N ASN A 182 -1.18 8.73 -7.95
CA ASN A 182 -1.83 8.97 -9.25
C ASN A 182 -3.03 8.06 -9.48
N LEU A 183 -3.12 6.91 -8.81
CA LEU A 183 -4.28 6.02 -8.86
C LEU A 183 -5.09 6.08 -7.57
N TRP A 184 -4.53 5.61 -6.45
CA TRP A 184 -5.33 5.38 -5.24
C TRP A 184 -5.93 6.66 -4.65
N LEU A 185 -5.10 7.65 -4.30
CA LEU A 185 -5.55 8.90 -3.68
C LEU A 185 -6.31 9.79 -4.65
N LYS A 186 -5.98 9.72 -5.94
CA LYS A 186 -6.57 10.56 -6.98
C LYS A 186 -7.95 10.05 -7.44
N TRP A 187 -8.12 8.73 -7.59
CA TRP A 187 -9.38 8.12 -8.00
C TRP A 187 -10.27 7.70 -6.83
N GLN A 188 -9.71 7.57 -5.63
CA GLN A 188 -10.43 7.24 -4.40
C GLN A 188 -11.35 6.02 -4.54
N PRO A 189 -10.82 4.86 -4.99
CA PRO A 189 -11.61 3.66 -5.19
C PRO A 189 -12.37 3.25 -3.93
N HIS A 190 -13.50 2.57 -4.15
CA HIS A 190 -14.30 1.99 -3.08
C HIS A 190 -13.76 0.61 -2.72
N ILE A 191 -13.33 -0.16 -3.73
CA ILE A 191 -12.59 -1.40 -3.58
C ILE A 191 -11.24 -1.25 -4.28
N GLU A 192 -10.16 -1.59 -3.58
CA GLU A 192 -8.83 -1.80 -4.15
C GLU A 192 -8.44 -3.27 -3.93
N LEU A 193 -7.82 -3.88 -4.96
CA LEU A 193 -7.27 -5.22 -4.91
C LEU A 193 -5.77 -5.16 -5.20
N ASP A 194 -4.98 -5.82 -4.36
CA ASP A 194 -3.56 -6.08 -4.60
C ASP A 194 -3.32 -7.58 -4.79
N GLY A 195 -2.93 -7.95 -6.01
CA GLY A 195 -2.69 -9.33 -6.44
C GLY A 195 -1.24 -9.80 -6.29
N HIS A 196 -1.07 -10.90 -5.54
CA HIS A 196 0.19 -11.51 -5.13
C HIS A 196 0.25 -13.03 -5.41
N ASN A 197 1.40 -13.63 -5.11
CA ASN A 197 1.58 -15.08 -5.05
C ASN A 197 2.06 -15.52 -3.67
N GLY A 198 1.26 -16.35 -3.01
CA GLY A 198 1.45 -16.71 -1.61
C GLY A 198 0.21 -17.40 -1.06
N GLY A 199 0.12 -17.58 0.25
CA GLY A 199 -0.97 -18.31 0.89
C GLY A 199 -0.73 -19.82 0.94
N SER A 200 -1.79 -20.59 1.16
CA SER A 200 -1.68 -22.01 1.49
C SER A 200 -2.47 -22.92 0.56
N TYR A 201 -1.80 -23.96 0.06
CA TYR A 201 -2.46 -25.10 -0.58
C TYR A 201 -3.37 -25.82 0.44
N PRO A 202 -4.58 -26.30 0.09
CA PRO A 202 -5.10 -26.55 -1.27
C PRO A 202 -5.97 -25.44 -1.87
N TYR A 203 -5.88 -24.20 -1.38
CA TYR A 203 -6.64 -23.09 -1.96
C TYR A 203 -6.03 -22.58 -3.26
N ASN A 204 -6.87 -22.03 -4.13
CA ASN A 204 -6.45 -21.41 -5.38
C ASN A 204 -6.19 -19.91 -5.24
N ILE A 205 -7.01 -19.24 -4.42
CA ILE A 205 -6.84 -17.83 -4.03
C ILE A 205 -7.02 -17.72 -2.52
N CYS A 206 -6.05 -17.14 -1.84
CA CYS A 206 -6.19 -16.72 -0.46
C CYS A 206 -6.48 -15.21 -0.39
N TYR A 207 -7.29 -14.74 0.56
CA TYR A 207 -7.63 -13.31 0.66
C TYR A 207 -7.46 -12.73 2.06
N GLN A 208 -7.30 -11.40 2.16
CA GLN A 208 -7.38 -10.68 3.43
C GLN A 208 -7.83 -9.25 3.19
N GLY A 209 -8.77 -8.75 3.99
CA GLY A 209 -9.21 -7.35 3.97
C GLY A 209 -8.32 -6.44 4.83
N PRO A 210 -8.77 -5.22 5.14
CA PRO A 210 -8.12 -4.39 6.15
C PRO A 210 -8.05 -5.11 7.50
N ALA A 211 -6.93 -5.02 8.21
CA ALA A 211 -6.67 -5.88 9.38
C ALA A 211 -6.05 -5.14 10.59
N HIS A 212 -6.31 -3.84 10.72
CA HIS A 212 -5.78 -3.04 11.84
C HIS A 212 -6.90 -2.37 12.63
N ALA A 213 -6.75 -2.30 13.96
CA ALA A 213 -7.78 -1.77 14.87
C ALA A 213 -8.06 -0.26 14.68
N ALA A 214 -7.11 0.50 14.13
CA ALA A 214 -7.30 1.92 13.85
C ALA A 214 -8.13 2.20 12.59
N SER A 215 -8.29 1.20 11.71
CA SER A 215 -9.18 1.29 10.54
C SER A 215 -10.63 1.18 11.00
N ASP A 216 -11.56 1.68 10.18
CA ASP A 216 -12.98 1.48 10.44
C ASP A 216 -13.34 0.00 10.32
N GLN A 217 -13.80 -0.63 11.41
CA GLN A 217 -14.01 -2.08 11.42
C GLN A 217 -15.12 -2.52 10.48
N ARG A 218 -16.05 -1.64 10.08
CA ARG A 218 -17.08 -1.95 9.07
C ARG A 218 -16.47 -2.33 7.72
N LEU A 219 -15.29 -1.83 7.39
CA LEU A 219 -14.58 -2.18 6.15
C LEU A 219 -14.13 -3.65 6.20
N THR A 220 -13.55 -4.08 7.32
CA THR A 220 -13.15 -5.46 7.57
C THR A 220 -14.36 -6.38 7.66
N GLU A 221 -15.41 -5.97 8.38
CA GLU A 221 -16.65 -6.74 8.52
C GLU A 221 -17.34 -6.97 7.16
N LEU A 222 -17.41 -5.94 6.30
CA LEU A 222 -17.98 -6.09 4.96
C LEU A 222 -17.16 -7.06 4.10
N CYS A 223 -15.82 -7.06 4.24
CA CYS A 223 -14.99 -8.07 3.62
C CYS A 223 -15.34 -9.48 4.12
N ASP A 224 -15.28 -9.68 5.43
CA ASP A 224 -15.33 -10.99 6.06
C ASP A 224 -16.73 -11.63 6.02
N GLN A 225 -17.79 -10.82 6.08
CA GLN A 225 -19.17 -11.29 6.20
C GLN A 225 -19.93 -11.29 4.86
N ASP A 226 -19.47 -10.52 3.87
CA ASP A 226 -20.20 -10.36 2.61
C ASP A 226 -19.33 -10.62 1.37
N ILE A 227 -18.25 -9.85 1.18
CA ILE A 227 -17.44 -9.92 -0.04
C ILE A 227 -16.77 -11.30 -0.17
N PHE A 228 -16.12 -11.77 0.89
CA PHE A 228 -15.41 -13.05 0.85
C PHE A 228 -16.34 -14.25 0.69
N PRO A 229 -17.47 -14.36 1.43
CA PRO A 229 -18.46 -15.39 1.14
C PRO A 229 -19.04 -15.33 -0.28
N PHE A 230 -19.20 -14.13 -0.86
CA PHE A 230 -19.60 -13.99 -2.26
C PHE A 230 -18.53 -14.54 -3.21
N VAL A 231 -17.26 -14.17 -3.01
CA VAL A 231 -16.12 -14.65 -3.78
C VAL A 231 -15.99 -16.17 -3.68
N ASP A 232 -16.09 -16.73 -2.47
CA ASP A 232 -16.04 -18.18 -2.23
C ASP A 232 -17.10 -18.91 -3.06
N LYS A 233 -18.33 -18.41 -3.06
CA LYS A 233 -19.43 -19.00 -3.85
C LYS A 233 -19.16 -18.95 -5.36
N GLN A 234 -18.59 -17.85 -5.87
CA GLN A 234 -18.25 -17.75 -7.30
C GLN A 234 -17.08 -18.67 -7.67
N MET A 235 -16.09 -18.78 -6.80
CA MET A 235 -14.96 -19.69 -6.96
C MET A 235 -15.39 -21.15 -6.95
N GLU A 236 -16.24 -21.54 -5.99
CA GLU A 236 -16.77 -22.90 -5.87
C GLU A 236 -17.58 -23.33 -7.10
N ARG A 237 -18.38 -22.42 -7.68
CA ARG A 237 -19.13 -22.67 -8.93
C ARG A 237 -18.21 -23.04 -10.10
N GLN A 238 -16.97 -22.56 -10.09
CA GLN A 238 -15.95 -22.84 -11.10
C GLN A 238 -14.99 -23.97 -10.68
N GLY A 239 -15.25 -24.63 -9.54
CA GLY A 239 -14.43 -25.71 -9.02
C GLY A 239 -13.14 -25.25 -8.32
N TYR A 240 -13.00 -23.95 -8.05
CA TYR A 240 -11.86 -23.39 -7.31
C TYR A 240 -12.19 -23.25 -5.82
N LYS A 241 -11.15 -23.09 -5.01
CA LYS A 241 -11.26 -22.87 -3.57
C LYS A 241 -10.61 -21.56 -3.18
N SER A 242 -11.24 -20.84 -2.26
CA SER A 242 -10.67 -19.68 -1.62
C SER A 242 -10.83 -19.72 -0.11
N TRP A 243 -9.96 -18.99 0.58
CA TRP A 243 -9.96 -18.88 2.04
C TRP A 243 -9.09 -17.73 2.50
N TYR A 244 -9.14 -17.40 3.79
CA TYR A 244 -8.26 -16.38 4.37
C TYR A 244 -6.78 -16.67 4.11
N TYR A 245 -6.00 -15.68 3.68
CA TYR A 245 -4.55 -15.67 3.85
C TYR A 245 -4.27 -15.68 5.36
N SER A 246 -3.31 -16.45 5.91
CA SER A 246 -2.14 -17.02 5.22
C SER A 246 -2.06 -18.55 5.26
N GLY A 247 -2.27 -19.16 6.42
CA GLY A 247 -2.11 -20.60 6.63
C GLY A 247 -2.52 -21.01 8.04
N GLY A 248 -2.62 -22.32 8.27
CA GLY A 248 -3.05 -22.87 9.55
C GLY A 248 -2.48 -24.23 9.86
N ASP A 249 -2.76 -24.69 11.07
CA ASP A 249 -2.44 -26.03 11.58
C ASP A 249 -3.73 -26.72 12.06
N ARG A 250 -3.63 -27.78 12.86
CA ARG A 250 -4.82 -28.50 13.38
C ARG A 250 -5.60 -27.75 14.47
N GLN A 251 -5.11 -26.59 14.94
CA GLN A 251 -5.69 -25.84 16.05
C GLN A 251 -6.13 -24.43 15.65
N ALA A 252 -5.39 -23.78 14.77
CA ALA A 252 -5.65 -22.39 14.38
C ALA A 252 -5.23 -22.05 12.95
N TRP A 253 -6.03 -21.21 12.30
CA TRP A 253 -5.67 -20.46 11.10
C TRP A 253 -5.12 -19.08 11.49
N ARG A 254 -4.05 -18.62 10.83
CA ARG A 254 -3.37 -17.36 11.13
C ARG A 254 -3.34 -16.45 9.90
N THR A 255 -3.84 -15.24 10.06
CA THR A 255 -3.88 -14.24 8.97
C THR A 255 -2.57 -13.47 8.82
N GLY A 256 -2.43 -12.71 7.73
CA GLY A 256 -1.26 -11.89 7.37
C GLY A 256 -1.06 -10.63 8.21
N LEU A 257 -0.15 -9.75 7.82
CA LEU A 257 0.30 -8.62 8.65
C LEU A 257 -0.81 -7.62 8.98
N THR A 258 -0.57 -6.82 10.02
CA THR A 258 -1.44 -5.72 10.49
C THR A 258 -0.73 -4.37 10.44
N ASP A 259 0.51 -4.31 9.93
CA ASP A 259 1.30 -3.08 9.85
C ASP A 259 0.79 -2.15 8.74
N ALA A 260 0.72 -0.84 9.02
CA ALA A 260 0.19 0.14 8.07
C ALA A 260 1.06 0.30 6.81
N ARG A 261 2.32 -0.14 6.83
CA ARG A 261 3.21 -0.16 5.66
C ARG A 261 2.85 -1.20 4.58
N VAL A 262 1.83 -2.04 4.79
CA VAL A 262 1.35 -3.08 3.86
C VAL A 262 0.05 -2.63 3.18
N ASN A 263 -0.09 -2.92 1.88
CA ASN A 263 -1.20 -2.46 1.02
C ASN A 263 -2.60 -2.53 1.68
N ASN A 264 -3.07 -3.74 2.01
CA ASN A 264 -4.44 -3.97 2.48
C ASN A 264 -4.75 -3.25 3.80
N VAL A 265 -3.71 -3.09 4.64
CA VAL A 265 -3.81 -2.35 5.89
C VAL A 265 -3.84 -0.85 5.63
N TYR A 266 -2.94 -0.34 4.79
CA TYR A 266 -2.88 1.07 4.37
C TYR A 266 -4.22 1.54 3.81
N GLY A 267 -4.85 0.75 2.94
CA GLY A 267 -6.16 1.06 2.38
C GLY A 267 -7.24 1.29 3.43
N GLY A 268 -7.23 0.51 4.54
CA GLY A 268 -8.14 0.72 5.66
C GLY A 268 -7.95 2.06 6.38
N PHE A 269 -6.72 2.57 6.47
CA PHE A 269 -6.43 3.88 7.07
C PHE A 269 -6.94 5.05 6.22
N ILE A 270 -7.06 4.86 4.91
CA ILE A 270 -7.59 5.86 3.97
C ILE A 270 -9.06 5.59 3.58
N ASN A 271 -9.76 4.80 4.39
CA ASN A 271 -11.19 4.48 4.25
C ASN A 271 -11.54 3.83 2.90
N CYS A 272 -10.73 2.87 2.47
CA CYS A 272 -10.95 2.02 1.30
C CYS A 272 -11.10 0.56 1.74
N ILE A 273 -11.99 -0.19 1.09
CA ILE A 273 -11.95 -1.66 1.18
C ILE A 273 -10.76 -2.11 0.33
N SER A 274 -9.67 -2.51 0.99
CA SER A 274 -8.45 -2.93 0.31
C SER A 274 -8.19 -4.39 0.61
N ILE A 275 -8.08 -5.18 -0.45
CA ILE A 275 -8.10 -6.62 -0.41
C ILE A 275 -6.78 -7.13 -0.97
N LEU A 276 -6.10 -7.95 -0.19
CA LEU A 276 -5.00 -8.77 -0.66
C LEU A 276 -5.57 -10.04 -1.31
N TYR A 277 -5.16 -10.36 -2.53
CA TYR A 277 -5.29 -11.71 -3.10
C TYR A 277 -3.93 -12.36 -3.25
N GLU A 278 -3.83 -13.62 -2.83
CA GLU A 278 -2.62 -14.40 -2.81
C GLU A 278 -2.89 -15.71 -3.55
N SER A 279 -2.23 -15.94 -4.69
CA SER A 279 -2.34 -17.22 -5.41
C SER A 279 -1.26 -18.20 -4.91
N PRO A 280 -1.62 -19.30 -4.20
CA PRO A 280 -0.63 -20.21 -3.63
C PRO A 280 0.36 -20.78 -4.65
N GLY A 281 1.62 -20.86 -4.24
CA GLY A 281 2.68 -21.42 -5.06
C GLY A 281 2.52 -22.91 -5.32
N GLY A 282 3.03 -23.37 -6.46
CA GLY A 282 2.98 -24.78 -6.87
C GLY A 282 1.67 -25.21 -7.57
N GLN A 283 0.78 -24.26 -7.83
CA GLN A 283 -0.34 -24.48 -8.74
C GLN A 283 0.13 -24.53 -10.20
N ASP A 284 -0.61 -25.27 -11.03
CA ASP A 284 -0.52 -25.13 -12.48
C ASP A 284 -0.81 -23.67 -12.88
N ARG A 285 -0.07 -23.15 -13.87
CA ARG A 285 -0.15 -21.74 -14.26
C ARG A 285 -1.52 -21.38 -14.84
N GLN A 286 -2.11 -22.29 -15.63
CA GLN A 286 -3.44 -22.09 -16.17
C GLN A 286 -4.48 -22.07 -15.06
N ILE A 287 -4.39 -22.98 -14.09
CA ILE A 287 -5.27 -22.99 -12.91
C ILE A 287 -5.15 -21.66 -12.17
N GLY A 288 -3.94 -21.22 -11.84
CA GLY A 288 -3.72 -19.98 -11.11
C GLY A 288 -4.27 -18.75 -11.84
N ALA A 289 -4.00 -18.62 -13.15
CA ALA A 289 -4.48 -17.50 -13.96
C ALA A 289 -6.02 -17.47 -14.05
N LYS A 290 -6.66 -18.62 -14.27
CA LYS A 290 -8.12 -18.73 -14.34
C LYS A 290 -8.78 -18.55 -12.98
N SER A 291 -8.22 -19.08 -11.89
CA SER A 291 -8.79 -18.89 -10.55
C SER A 291 -8.68 -17.44 -10.10
N GLY A 292 -7.57 -16.76 -10.41
CA GLY A 292 -7.42 -15.33 -10.18
C GLY A 292 -8.41 -14.50 -11.01
N TYR A 293 -8.68 -14.90 -12.26
CA TYR A 293 -9.68 -14.25 -13.12
C TYR A 293 -11.07 -14.32 -12.50
N VAL A 294 -11.49 -15.52 -12.06
CA VAL A 294 -12.80 -15.72 -11.42
C VAL A 294 -12.91 -14.90 -10.14
N ALA A 295 -11.88 -14.87 -9.30
CA ALA A 295 -11.90 -14.09 -8.07
C ALA A 295 -11.97 -12.57 -8.34
N CYS A 296 -11.20 -12.06 -9.30
CA CYS A 296 -11.24 -10.63 -9.67
C CYS A 296 -12.59 -10.24 -10.27
N ARG A 297 -13.17 -11.09 -11.14
CA ARG A 297 -14.51 -10.88 -11.69
C ARG A 297 -15.58 -10.88 -10.59
N ALA A 298 -15.47 -11.78 -9.61
CA ALA A 298 -16.40 -11.84 -8.49
C ALA A 298 -16.42 -10.53 -7.66
N LEU A 299 -15.30 -9.82 -7.54
CA LEU A 299 -15.28 -8.49 -6.90
C LEU A 299 -16.07 -7.46 -7.71
N LEU A 300 -15.98 -7.49 -9.04
CA LEU A 300 -16.74 -6.59 -9.91
C LEU A 300 -18.23 -6.91 -9.88
N GLU A 301 -18.59 -8.19 -9.92
CA GLU A 301 -19.97 -8.68 -9.74
C GLU A 301 -20.53 -8.22 -8.39
N TYR A 302 -19.79 -8.42 -7.28
CA TYR A 302 -20.23 -7.98 -5.96
C TYR A 302 -20.47 -6.46 -5.92
N ALA A 303 -19.53 -5.68 -6.46
CA ALA A 303 -19.64 -4.22 -6.49
C ALA A 303 -20.85 -3.74 -7.31
N ALA A 304 -21.14 -4.37 -8.44
CA ALA A 304 -22.31 -4.09 -9.26
C ALA A 304 -23.62 -4.46 -8.52
N GLU A 305 -23.69 -5.67 -7.96
CA GLU A 305 -24.90 -6.20 -7.30
C GLU A 305 -25.21 -5.53 -5.95
N ASN A 306 -24.18 -5.06 -5.23
CA ASN A 306 -24.30 -4.56 -3.85
C ASN A 306 -23.85 -3.10 -3.70
N LYS A 307 -23.97 -2.33 -4.80
CA LYS A 307 -23.56 -0.93 -4.90
C LYS A 307 -23.95 -0.09 -3.67
N ASP A 308 -25.22 -0.03 -3.30
CA ASP A 308 -25.67 0.85 -2.23
C ASP A 308 -25.03 0.51 -0.89
N LYS A 309 -24.93 -0.78 -0.56
CA LYS A 309 -24.29 -1.28 0.67
C LYS A 309 -22.80 -0.97 0.70
N LEU A 310 -22.11 -1.18 -0.42
CA LEU A 310 -20.70 -0.87 -0.59
C LEU A 310 -20.44 0.64 -0.41
N MET A 311 -21.18 1.47 -1.14
CA MET A 311 -21.04 2.93 -1.10
C MET A 311 -21.36 3.48 0.29
N GLU A 312 -22.43 3.01 0.93
CA GLU A 312 -22.80 3.42 2.28
C GLU A 312 -21.70 3.09 3.30
N CYS A 313 -21.11 1.89 3.21
CA CYS A 313 -20.02 1.49 4.10
C CYS A 313 -18.83 2.46 4.02
N ILE A 314 -18.38 2.77 2.80
CA ILE A 314 -17.26 3.69 2.55
C ILE A 314 -17.62 5.13 3.01
N ASP A 315 -18.80 5.62 2.65
CA ASP A 315 -19.24 6.97 3.02
C ASP A 315 -19.34 7.15 4.53
N ARG A 316 -19.83 6.13 5.25
CA ARG A 316 -19.89 6.14 6.71
C ARG A 316 -18.49 6.13 7.31
N ALA A 317 -17.56 5.31 6.79
CA ALA A 317 -16.19 5.28 7.27
C ALA A 317 -15.47 6.63 7.08
N ARG A 318 -15.64 7.26 5.92
CA ARG A 318 -15.08 8.60 5.61
C ARG A 318 -15.69 9.68 6.51
N ARG A 319 -17.02 9.72 6.63
CA ARG A 319 -17.72 10.70 7.49
C ARG A 319 -17.32 10.55 8.95
N GLU A 320 -17.30 9.34 9.47
CA GLU A 320 -16.93 9.08 10.86
C GLU A 320 -15.48 9.47 11.14
N THR A 321 -14.54 9.24 10.21
CA THR A 321 -13.16 9.74 10.35
C THR A 321 -13.12 11.24 10.58
N ILE A 322 -13.84 12.00 9.75
CA ILE A 322 -13.88 13.46 9.83
C ILE A 322 -14.52 13.89 11.15
N GLU A 323 -15.65 13.29 11.53
CA GLU A 323 -16.37 13.64 12.75
C GLU A 323 -15.55 13.37 14.02
N LEU A 324 -14.87 12.22 14.09
CA LEU A 324 -13.98 11.88 15.22
C LEU A 324 -12.91 12.96 15.40
N GLY A 325 -12.31 13.42 14.32
CA GLY A 325 -11.29 14.46 14.38
C GLY A 325 -11.84 15.86 14.70
N GLN A 326 -12.97 16.24 14.10
CA GLN A 326 -13.63 17.52 14.40
C GLN A 326 -14.04 17.67 15.86
N LYS A 327 -14.43 16.55 16.49
CA LYS A 327 -14.87 16.49 17.90
C LYS A 327 -13.74 16.15 18.87
N ALA A 328 -12.53 15.85 18.38
CA ALA A 328 -11.43 15.28 19.18
C ALA A 328 -11.89 14.08 20.04
N ALA A 329 -12.60 13.16 19.39
CA ALA A 329 -13.28 12.05 20.04
C ALA A 329 -12.67 10.70 19.69
N GLY A 330 -12.80 9.76 20.63
CA GLY A 330 -12.31 8.40 20.48
C GLY A 330 -10.81 8.26 20.72
N ASP A 331 -10.38 7.02 20.68
CA ASP A 331 -9.01 6.62 20.95
C ASP A 331 -8.28 6.24 19.65
N ILE A 332 -6.97 6.46 19.66
CA ILE A 332 -6.03 6.01 18.63
C ILE A 332 -5.36 4.75 19.14
N ALA A 333 -5.37 3.68 18.35
CA ALA A 333 -4.61 2.47 18.64
C ALA A 333 -3.12 2.74 18.42
N ILE A 334 -2.32 2.64 19.49
CA ILE A 334 -0.87 2.81 19.48
C ILE A 334 -0.16 1.48 19.27
N ALA A 335 -0.61 0.44 19.97
CA ALA A 335 -0.10 -0.90 19.84
C ALA A 335 -1.26 -1.86 19.61
N VAL A 336 -1.09 -2.75 18.64
CA VAL A 336 -2.09 -3.73 18.22
C VAL A 336 -1.44 -5.10 18.15
N GLU A 337 -2.10 -6.06 18.78
CA GLU A 337 -1.78 -7.49 18.67
C GLU A 337 -2.89 -8.21 17.92
N LYS A 338 -2.64 -9.47 17.57
CA LYS A 338 -3.63 -10.31 16.89
C LYS A 338 -4.14 -11.41 17.80
N GLY A 339 -5.45 -11.46 17.98
CA GLY A 339 -6.15 -12.47 18.75
C GLY A 339 -7.08 -13.36 17.93
N PRO A 340 -7.71 -14.35 18.60
CA PRO A 340 -8.72 -15.20 18.01
C PRO A 340 -10.05 -14.42 17.83
N GLN A 341 -10.78 -14.75 16.78
CA GLN A 341 -12.20 -14.41 16.66
C GLN A 341 -13.04 -15.13 17.72
N ASP A 342 -14.24 -14.62 17.99
CA ASP A 342 -15.19 -15.21 18.94
C ASP A 342 -15.95 -16.43 18.39
N TYR A 343 -15.78 -16.72 17.10
CA TYR A 343 -16.31 -17.91 16.44
C TYR A 343 -15.20 -18.86 15.96
N LYS A 344 -15.61 -20.09 15.66
CA LYS A 344 -14.77 -21.19 15.19
C LYS A 344 -14.94 -21.39 13.70
N VAL A 345 -13.89 -21.85 13.03
CA VAL A 345 -13.88 -22.04 11.58
C VAL A 345 -13.48 -23.46 11.19
N SER A 346 -13.84 -23.85 9.98
CA SER A 346 -13.35 -25.06 9.34
C SER A 346 -12.54 -24.70 8.09
N TYR A 347 -11.44 -25.39 7.86
CA TYR A 347 -10.55 -25.13 6.74
C TYR A 347 -9.76 -26.38 6.35
N LEU A 348 -9.20 -26.36 5.15
CA LEU A 348 -8.30 -27.37 4.65
C LEU A 348 -6.85 -27.02 4.97
N ILE A 349 -6.09 -28.01 5.43
CA ILE A 349 -4.63 -27.98 5.47
C ILE A 349 -4.06 -29.11 4.63
N ALA A 350 -2.81 -28.95 4.20
CA ALA A 350 -2.06 -30.03 3.58
C ALA A 350 -0.89 -30.45 4.48
N GLU A 351 -0.89 -31.71 4.88
CA GLU A 351 0.21 -32.34 5.63
C GLU A 351 1.07 -33.19 4.69
N GLY A 352 2.39 -33.16 4.90
CA GLY A 352 3.36 -33.86 4.04
C GLY A 352 4.00 -32.96 2.98
N ARG A 353 4.79 -33.56 2.09
CA ARG A 353 5.52 -32.86 1.01
C ARG A 353 5.42 -33.63 -0.30
N GLY A 354 5.50 -32.92 -1.43
CA GLY A 354 5.45 -33.52 -2.76
C GLY A 354 4.16 -34.29 -3.01
N GLU A 355 4.28 -35.45 -3.65
CA GLU A 355 3.17 -36.33 -4.02
C GLU A 355 2.48 -36.99 -2.80
N GLU A 356 3.12 -37.00 -1.63
CA GLU A 356 2.56 -37.58 -0.39
C GLU A 356 1.65 -36.62 0.39
N ARG A 357 1.39 -35.42 -0.14
CA ARG A 357 0.53 -34.43 0.52
C ARG A 357 -0.89 -34.98 0.72
N LYS A 358 -1.33 -35.00 1.98
CA LYS A 358 -2.71 -35.33 2.36
C LYS A 358 -3.47 -34.06 2.71
N ILE A 359 -4.61 -33.86 2.06
CA ILE A 359 -5.54 -32.79 2.41
C ILE A 359 -6.37 -33.26 3.60
N ILE A 360 -6.45 -32.42 4.62
CA ILE A 360 -7.17 -32.69 5.86
C ILE A 360 -8.12 -31.52 6.11
N GLU A 361 -9.37 -31.85 6.39
CA GLU A 361 -10.34 -30.91 6.90
C GLU A 361 -10.15 -30.76 8.41
N VAL A 362 -9.87 -29.54 8.85
CA VAL A 362 -9.83 -29.15 10.25
C VAL A 362 -11.15 -28.46 10.55
N THR A 363 -11.81 -28.85 11.64
CA THR A 363 -13.05 -28.25 12.12
C THR A 363 -12.85 -27.74 13.55
N ASP A 364 -13.70 -26.82 14.00
CA ASP A 364 -13.67 -26.25 15.37
C ASP A 364 -12.35 -25.54 15.75
N ALA A 365 -11.65 -24.99 14.74
CA ALA A 365 -10.38 -24.32 14.91
C ALA A 365 -10.51 -22.81 15.14
N LEU A 366 -9.50 -22.21 15.76
CA LEU A 366 -9.43 -20.76 16.00
C LEU A 366 -9.09 -20.02 14.69
N LEU A 367 -9.75 -18.89 14.44
CA LEU A 367 -9.31 -17.94 13.42
C LEU A 367 -8.58 -16.78 14.11
N MET A 368 -7.26 -16.72 13.94
CA MET A 368 -6.44 -15.63 14.45
C MET A 368 -6.46 -14.48 13.43
N SER A 369 -7.45 -13.60 13.53
CA SER A 369 -7.59 -12.41 12.69
C SER A 369 -8.03 -11.15 13.44
N MET A 370 -8.47 -11.25 14.70
CA MET A 370 -9.01 -10.11 15.43
C MET A 370 -7.89 -9.14 15.85
N PRO A 371 -7.94 -7.85 15.46
CA PRO A 371 -6.97 -6.87 15.94
C PRO A 371 -7.35 -6.43 17.38
N ILE A 372 -6.43 -6.62 18.33
CA ILE A 372 -6.61 -6.28 19.75
C ILE A 372 -5.74 -5.07 20.08
N VAL A 373 -6.36 -3.98 20.52
CA VAL A 373 -5.63 -2.79 21.00
C VAL A 373 -5.04 -3.09 22.38
N THR A 374 -3.72 -3.02 22.50
CA THR A 374 -3.00 -3.21 23.78
C THR A 374 -2.53 -1.89 24.39
N LYS A 375 -2.48 -0.82 23.59
CA LYS A 375 -2.21 0.55 24.05
C LYS A 375 -3.00 1.54 23.20
N SER A 376 -3.66 2.50 23.85
CA SER A 376 -4.38 3.58 23.18
C SER A 376 -4.01 4.96 23.71
N ARG A 377 -4.31 6.00 22.93
CA ARG A 377 -4.20 7.42 23.33
C ARG A 377 -5.42 8.20 22.83
N PRO A 378 -5.86 9.25 23.55
CA PRO A 378 -6.95 10.10 23.08
C PRO A 378 -6.61 10.78 21.75
N ARG A 379 -7.58 10.84 20.84
CA ARG A 379 -7.48 11.57 19.58
C ARG A 379 -7.43 13.08 19.82
N PRO A 380 -6.40 13.81 19.33
CA PRO A 380 -6.40 15.26 19.39
C PRO A 380 -7.27 15.86 18.29
N TYR A 381 -7.68 17.11 18.50
CA TYR A 381 -8.29 17.93 17.46
C TYR A 381 -7.31 18.21 16.31
N ALA A 382 -6.07 18.53 16.67
CA ALA A 382 -4.99 18.77 15.71
C ALA A 382 -3.62 18.44 16.32
N TYR A 383 -2.66 18.12 15.46
CA TYR A 383 -1.25 18.11 15.79
C TYR A 383 -0.58 19.41 15.36
N ILE A 384 0.44 19.83 16.11
CA ILE A 384 1.30 20.96 15.77
C ILE A 384 2.72 20.44 15.59
N LEU A 385 3.35 20.79 14.46
CA LEU A 385 4.76 20.57 14.20
C LEU A 385 5.46 21.91 14.01
N GLU A 386 6.67 22.02 14.55
CA GLU A 386 7.49 23.23 14.42
C GLU A 386 7.87 23.49 12.94
N PRO A 387 8.19 24.75 12.54
CA PRO A 387 8.52 25.08 11.15
C PRO A 387 9.69 24.29 10.56
N ARG A 388 10.55 23.73 11.41
CA ARG A 388 11.72 22.92 11.03
C ARG A 388 11.39 21.45 10.71
N ALA A 389 10.15 21.00 10.90
CA ALA A 389 9.70 19.63 10.63
C ALA A 389 9.45 19.34 9.14
N VAL A 390 10.22 19.95 8.24
CA VAL A 390 9.98 19.97 6.79
C VAL A 390 9.87 18.55 6.21
N LYS A 391 10.75 17.62 6.60
CA LYS A 391 10.72 16.23 6.09
C LYS A 391 9.48 15.46 6.52
N ALA A 392 8.98 15.70 7.74
CA ALA A 392 7.74 15.08 8.19
C ALA A 392 6.55 15.63 7.41
N ILE A 393 6.53 16.93 7.14
CA ILE A 393 5.52 17.58 6.31
C ILE A 393 5.56 17.05 4.87
N GLU A 394 6.74 16.92 4.27
CA GLU A 394 6.92 16.30 2.94
C GLU A 394 6.35 14.87 2.92
N LEU A 395 6.61 14.07 3.96
CA LEU A 395 6.09 12.71 4.07
C LEU A 395 4.56 12.69 4.18
N LEU A 396 3.97 13.53 5.04
CA LEU A 396 2.51 13.65 5.16
C LEU A 396 1.87 14.11 3.83
N HIS A 397 2.50 15.06 3.13
CA HIS A 397 2.01 15.58 1.85
C HIS A 397 1.90 14.51 0.78
N LYS A 398 2.81 13.50 0.79
CA LYS A 398 2.73 12.38 -0.16
C LYS A 398 1.42 11.59 -0.05
N HIS A 399 0.71 11.68 1.07
CA HIS A 399 -0.55 10.98 1.33
C HIS A 399 -1.80 11.86 1.15
N ASP A 400 -1.67 13.02 0.51
CA ASP A 400 -2.77 13.98 0.34
C ASP A 400 -3.38 14.44 1.69
N ILE A 401 -2.53 14.48 2.73
CA ILE A 401 -2.93 15.00 4.04
C ILE A 401 -2.97 16.52 3.96
N LEU A 402 -4.12 17.10 4.32
CA LEU A 402 -4.29 18.54 4.40
C LEU A 402 -3.48 19.10 5.58
N ILE A 403 -2.60 20.04 5.26
CA ILE A 403 -1.71 20.70 6.22
C ILE A 403 -1.99 22.20 6.19
N GLU A 404 -2.08 22.80 7.36
CA GLU A 404 -2.27 24.22 7.57
C GLU A 404 -0.99 24.86 8.13
N VAL A 405 -0.80 26.16 7.89
CA VAL A 405 0.35 26.92 8.38
C VAL A 405 -0.14 28.11 9.19
N LEU A 406 0.34 28.26 10.43
CA LEU A 406 0.05 29.44 11.27
C LEU A 406 0.56 30.73 10.60
N GLN A 407 -0.28 31.77 10.60
CA GLN A 407 -0.02 33.06 9.95
C GLN A 407 0.59 34.11 10.88
N GLU A 408 0.55 33.88 12.19
CA GLU A 408 1.12 34.71 13.24
C GLU A 408 1.55 33.83 14.43
N ASP A 409 2.36 34.40 15.32
CA ASP A 409 2.75 33.74 16.56
C ASP A 409 1.48 33.52 17.40
N THR A 410 1.22 32.28 17.81
CA THR A 410 -0.02 31.89 18.49
C THR A 410 0.30 31.11 19.75
N GLU A 411 -0.22 31.56 20.90
CA GLU A 411 -0.17 30.82 22.16
C GLU A 411 -1.32 29.82 22.22
N LEU A 412 -0.99 28.56 22.51
CA LEU A 412 -1.92 27.43 22.48
C LEU A 412 -1.72 26.55 23.70
N ASP A 413 -2.83 26.10 24.29
CA ASP A 413 -2.82 25.02 25.27
C ASP A 413 -2.62 23.69 24.55
N ILE A 414 -1.55 22.98 24.92
CA ILE A 414 -1.13 21.76 24.26
C ILE A 414 -0.94 20.61 25.25
N GLU A 415 -0.95 19.40 24.70
CA GLU A 415 -0.36 18.22 25.34
C GLU A 415 0.91 17.82 24.59
N ALA A 416 1.97 17.51 25.34
CA ALA A 416 3.28 17.10 24.82
C ALA A 416 3.74 15.77 25.41
N TYR A 417 4.41 14.96 24.59
CA TYR A 417 4.99 13.69 25.03
C TYR A 417 6.38 13.84 25.60
N LYS A 418 6.57 13.32 26.82
CA LYS A 418 7.89 13.14 27.42
C LYS A 418 8.46 11.77 27.04
N VAL A 419 9.62 11.78 26.41
CA VAL A 419 10.37 10.62 25.96
C VAL A 419 11.15 10.02 27.12
N THR A 420 10.95 8.74 27.35
CA THR A 420 11.73 7.95 28.30
C THR A 420 12.82 7.13 27.62
N ASN A 421 12.62 6.74 26.36
CA ASN A 421 13.59 5.98 25.58
C ASN A 421 13.55 6.31 24.09
N ILE A 422 14.71 6.21 23.42
CA ILE A 422 14.83 6.28 21.96
C ILE A 422 15.71 5.12 21.50
N ASP A 423 15.10 4.19 20.77
CA ASP A 423 15.77 3.02 20.22
C ASP A 423 16.07 3.23 18.73
N TYR A 424 17.32 2.94 18.35
CA TYR A 424 17.76 2.97 16.97
C TYR A 424 17.98 1.53 16.51
N ALA A 425 17.27 1.12 15.46
CA ALA A 425 17.34 -0.22 14.93
C ALA A 425 17.28 -0.21 13.40
N SER A 426 17.74 -1.27 12.75
CA SER A 426 17.38 -1.52 11.35
C SER A 426 15.97 -2.07 11.27
N GLN A 427 15.24 -1.74 10.20
CA GLN A 427 13.99 -2.38 9.80
C GLN A 427 14.21 -3.14 8.50
N TYR A 428 13.28 -4.04 8.16
CA TYR A 428 13.37 -4.78 6.89
C TYR A 428 13.43 -3.80 5.70
N ASP A 429 14.43 -3.97 4.84
CA ASP A 429 14.77 -3.06 3.72
C ASP A 429 14.95 -1.58 4.10
N HIS A 430 15.28 -1.31 5.36
CA HIS A 430 15.52 0.06 5.85
C HIS A 430 16.65 0.10 6.89
N PRO A 431 17.83 0.68 6.55
CA PRO A 431 19.05 0.49 7.33
C PRO A 431 19.03 1.12 8.72
N ALA A 432 18.22 2.15 8.95
CA ALA A 432 18.10 2.81 10.23
C ALA A 432 16.65 3.26 10.42
N SER A 433 16.09 3.05 11.60
CA SER A 433 14.74 3.44 12.01
C SER A 433 14.80 3.86 13.48
N VAL A 434 13.78 4.60 13.92
CA VAL A 434 13.71 5.09 15.30
C VAL A 434 12.39 4.68 15.95
N ALA A 435 12.46 4.03 17.10
CA ALA A 435 11.30 3.85 17.97
C ALA A 435 11.48 4.73 19.21
N VAL A 436 10.37 5.31 19.68
CA VAL A 436 10.38 6.09 20.93
C VAL A 436 9.40 5.49 21.92
N THR A 437 9.75 5.55 23.19
CA THR A 437 8.85 5.25 24.30
C THR A 437 8.57 6.54 25.05
N CYS A 438 7.30 6.80 25.34
CA CYS A 438 6.88 7.98 26.07
C CYS A 438 6.31 7.62 27.44
N GLU A 439 6.30 8.58 28.36
CA GLU A 439 5.48 8.50 29.56
C GLU A 439 4.00 8.34 29.19
N ASP A 440 3.22 7.70 30.06
CA ASP A 440 1.77 7.55 29.83
C ASP A 440 1.02 8.87 29.99
N ASP A 441 1.43 9.69 30.95
CA ASP A 441 0.89 11.03 31.14
C ASP A 441 1.55 12.02 30.18
N THR A 442 0.72 12.85 29.55
CA THR A 442 1.19 13.97 28.74
C THR A 442 1.46 15.20 29.60
N LEU A 443 2.45 16.01 29.20
CA LEU A 443 2.67 17.33 29.78
C LEU A 443 1.63 18.30 29.21
N LYS A 444 0.84 18.93 30.08
CA LYS A 444 -0.11 19.97 29.72
C LYS A 444 0.49 21.33 30.00
N GLU A 445 0.62 22.17 28.98
CA GLU A 445 1.16 23.51 29.12
C GLU A 445 0.62 24.45 28.04
N SER A 446 0.74 25.75 28.28
CA SER A 446 0.53 26.77 27.26
C SER A 446 1.87 27.10 26.60
N ARG A 447 1.91 27.09 25.27
CA ARG A 447 3.13 27.31 24.49
C ARG A 447 2.86 28.22 23.30
N THR A 448 3.72 29.22 23.10
CA THR A 448 3.70 30.05 21.90
C THR A 448 4.40 29.34 20.74
N PHE A 449 3.66 29.15 19.65
CA PHE A 449 4.19 28.63 18.39
C PHE A 449 4.39 29.77 17.41
N PRO A 450 5.57 29.85 16.75
CA PRO A 450 5.83 30.92 15.81
C PRO A 450 4.96 30.77 14.55
N LYS A 451 4.76 31.90 13.86
CA LYS A 451 4.31 31.92 12.47
C LYS A 451 5.12 30.92 11.64
N GLY A 452 4.43 30.18 10.77
CA GLY A 452 5.05 29.14 9.96
C GLY A 452 5.02 27.74 10.58
N SER A 453 4.53 27.58 11.82
CA SER A 453 4.30 26.25 12.38
C SER A 453 3.18 25.54 11.63
N PHE A 454 3.29 24.23 11.50
CA PHE A 454 2.35 23.41 10.78
C PHE A 454 1.25 22.89 11.71
N ILE A 455 0.01 22.98 11.26
CA ILE A 455 -1.18 22.46 11.93
C ILE A 455 -1.73 21.33 11.06
N VAL A 456 -1.87 20.14 11.64
CA VAL A 456 -2.44 18.97 10.95
C VAL A 456 -3.70 18.57 11.71
N ARG A 457 -4.87 18.97 11.19
CA ARG A 457 -6.15 18.63 11.82
C ARG A 457 -6.45 17.15 11.61
N THR A 458 -6.99 16.50 12.63
CA THR A 458 -7.40 15.09 12.49
C THR A 458 -8.77 14.96 11.81
N GLY A 459 -9.56 16.04 11.75
CA GLY A 459 -10.88 16.10 11.11
C GLY A 459 -10.82 16.24 9.59
N GLN A 460 -10.25 15.25 8.91
CA GLN A 460 -10.15 15.15 7.45
C GLN A 460 -10.29 13.68 7.02
N VAL A 461 -10.45 13.41 5.71
CA VAL A 461 -10.65 12.02 5.22
C VAL A 461 -9.47 11.12 5.60
N GLN A 462 -8.25 11.64 5.58
CA GLN A 462 -7.03 10.94 6.00
C GLN A 462 -6.84 10.92 7.53
N GLY A 463 -7.83 11.32 8.32
CA GLY A 463 -7.71 11.54 9.77
C GLY A 463 -7.25 10.34 10.58
N ARG A 464 -7.54 9.11 10.13
CA ARG A 464 -7.01 7.87 10.74
C ARG A 464 -5.52 7.69 10.45
N LEU A 465 -5.11 7.90 9.20
CA LEU A 465 -3.70 7.89 8.79
C LEU A 465 -2.89 8.99 9.49
N VAL A 466 -3.42 10.21 9.57
CA VAL A 466 -2.80 11.34 10.31
C VAL A 466 -2.46 10.94 11.73
N THR A 467 -3.43 10.36 12.46
CA THR A 467 -3.19 9.93 13.84
C THR A 467 -2.14 8.83 13.92
N HIS A 468 -2.15 7.87 13.00
CA HIS A 468 -1.15 6.81 12.99
C HIS A 468 0.26 7.34 12.68
N MET A 469 0.39 8.30 11.77
CA MET A 469 1.68 8.86 11.37
C MET A 469 2.25 9.89 12.36
N LEU A 470 1.43 10.48 13.23
CA LEU A 470 1.84 11.55 14.15
C LEU A 470 1.81 11.15 15.64
N GLU A 471 1.18 10.04 16.01
CA GLU A 471 1.41 9.48 17.35
C GLU A 471 2.84 8.92 17.44
N PRO A 472 3.67 9.36 18.40
CA PRO A 472 5.09 8.99 18.40
C PRO A 472 5.38 7.49 18.60
N GLU A 473 4.46 6.76 19.23
CA GLU A 473 4.67 5.38 19.68
C GLU A 473 4.03 4.33 18.75
N THR A 474 3.33 4.73 17.68
CA THR A 474 2.83 3.78 16.66
C THR A 474 3.98 3.14 15.88
N ASN A 475 3.75 1.95 15.34
CA ASN A 475 4.58 1.46 14.24
C ASN A 475 4.31 2.31 13.00
N ASP A 476 5.33 2.60 12.19
CA ASP A 476 5.18 3.30 10.90
C ASP A 476 4.74 4.77 10.99
N ASN A 477 5.48 5.58 11.75
CA ASN A 477 5.23 7.02 11.86
C ASN A 477 6.39 7.89 11.34
N VAL A 478 6.21 9.21 11.40
CA VAL A 478 7.21 10.19 10.93
C VAL A 478 8.56 10.07 11.67
N ILE A 479 8.59 9.55 12.89
CA ILE A 479 9.82 9.28 13.65
C ILE A 479 10.44 7.95 13.20
N THR A 480 9.65 6.88 13.09
CA THR A 480 10.09 5.56 12.61
C THR A 480 10.86 5.64 11.31
N TRP A 481 10.38 6.48 10.40
CA TRP A 481 10.94 6.66 9.06
C TRP A 481 11.88 7.86 8.93
N ASN A 482 12.54 8.24 10.02
CA ASN A 482 13.68 9.16 10.05
C ASN A 482 13.42 10.58 9.50
N SER A 483 12.16 11.00 9.45
CA SER A 483 11.81 12.35 9.01
C SER A 483 11.95 13.39 10.14
N MET A 484 12.11 12.93 11.39
CA MET A 484 12.20 13.76 12.59
C MET A 484 13.54 13.67 13.34
N ASP A 485 14.53 12.90 12.87
CA ASP A 485 15.78 12.58 13.58
C ASP A 485 16.51 13.82 14.13
N ALA A 486 16.59 14.89 13.33
CA ALA A 486 17.28 16.13 13.72
C ALA A 486 16.55 16.92 14.83
N LEU A 487 15.29 16.57 15.10
CA LEU A 487 14.41 17.26 16.04
C LEU A 487 14.24 16.51 17.35
N LEU A 488 14.55 15.21 17.38
CA LEU A 488 14.41 14.38 18.58
C LEU A 488 15.27 14.92 19.75
N PRO A 489 14.74 14.87 20.98
CA PRO A 489 15.48 15.30 22.15
C PRO A 489 16.63 14.34 22.47
N ARG A 490 17.57 14.80 23.29
CA ARG A 490 18.55 13.90 23.92
C ARG A 490 17.97 13.40 25.23
N VAL A 491 17.84 12.08 25.38
CA VAL A 491 17.41 11.46 26.63
C VAL A 491 18.64 11.24 27.53
N PRO A 492 18.72 11.85 28.72
CA PRO A 492 19.81 11.60 29.66
C PRO A 492 19.81 10.13 30.11
N GLY A 493 20.93 9.42 29.99
CA GLY A 493 21.04 8.02 30.42
C GLY A 493 20.68 6.98 29.36
N ALA A 494 20.15 7.39 28.19
CA ALA A 494 20.13 6.55 27.00
C ALA A 494 21.56 6.44 26.46
N GLY A 495 22.34 5.57 27.10
CA GLY A 495 23.70 5.22 26.68
C GLY A 495 23.64 4.58 25.31
N GLY A 496 23.79 5.41 24.28
CA GLY A 496 23.97 4.95 22.92
C GLY A 496 25.15 3.99 22.87
N GLY A 497 24.86 2.72 22.66
CA GLY A 497 25.70 1.86 21.85
C GLY A 497 25.86 2.51 20.48
N ARG A 498 26.73 3.53 20.38
CA ARG A 498 27.45 3.77 19.14
C ARG A 498 28.33 2.54 18.98
N GLY A 499 27.77 1.50 18.37
CA GLY A 499 28.56 0.63 17.52
C GLY A 499 29.15 1.51 16.42
N MET A 500 30.24 2.20 16.72
CA MET A 500 31.28 2.31 15.71
C MET A 500 31.55 0.86 15.29
N PRO A 501 31.48 0.51 14.00
CA PRO A 501 31.95 -0.80 13.59
C PRO A 501 33.37 -0.93 14.16
N ASP A 502 33.60 -2.02 14.87
CA ASP A 502 34.92 -2.40 15.35
C ASP A 502 35.92 -2.17 14.19
N PRO A 503 36.94 -1.31 14.35
CA PRO A 503 37.93 -1.07 13.30
C PRO A 503 38.62 -2.35 12.82
N THR A 504 38.51 -3.46 13.56
CA THR A 504 39.04 -4.75 13.17
C THR A 504 38.17 -5.55 12.19
N ILE A 505 36.91 -5.16 11.94
CA ILE A 505 36.02 -5.82 10.95
C ILE A 505 36.12 -5.19 9.54
N MET A 506 36.87 -4.10 9.38
CA MET A 506 37.24 -3.49 8.08
C MET A 506 38.63 -3.91 7.58
N ALA A 507 39.19 -5.01 8.08
CA ALA A 507 40.47 -5.57 7.62
C ALA A 507 40.33 -6.98 7.04
N GLY A 508 39.25 -7.21 6.29
CA GLY A 508 38.98 -8.47 5.62
C GLY A 508 39.01 -8.37 4.10
N ARG A 509 40.07 -7.78 3.51
CA ARG A 509 40.56 -7.99 2.12
C ARG A 509 41.61 -6.93 1.72
N ALA A 510 42.85 -7.10 2.19
CA ALA A 510 44.04 -6.67 1.47
C ALA A 510 45.25 -7.41 2.05
N ARG A 511 45.83 -8.32 1.28
CA ARG A 511 47.13 -8.92 1.62
C ARG A 511 48.22 -7.87 1.36
N PHE A 512 49.24 -7.91 2.21
CA PHE A 512 50.57 -7.26 2.13
C PHE A 512 50.71 -5.82 2.68
N ALA A 513 51.05 -5.70 3.97
CA ALA A 513 52.10 -4.80 4.49
C ALA A 513 52.44 -5.17 5.95
N ASP A 514 53.73 -5.08 6.32
CA ASP A 514 54.31 -5.44 7.63
C ASP A 514 53.83 -4.49 8.76
N PRO A 515 53.25 -5.01 9.87
CA PRO A 515 52.77 -4.22 11.00
C PRO A 515 53.80 -3.31 11.68
N ASN A 516 55.10 -3.59 11.54
CA ASN A 516 56.15 -2.79 12.19
C ASN A 516 56.43 -1.44 11.47
N GLN A 517 55.95 -1.24 10.24
CA GLN A 517 56.17 0.02 9.51
C GLN A 517 55.13 1.10 9.83
N ILE A 518 53.94 0.74 10.33
CA ILE A 518 52.86 1.72 10.63
C ILE A 518 53.09 2.40 11.99
N ALA A 519 53.71 1.70 12.95
CA ALA A 519 54.04 2.27 14.26
C ALA A 519 55.09 3.39 14.20
N ALA A 520 55.95 3.41 13.18
CA ALA A 520 56.99 4.43 13.00
C ALA A 520 56.46 5.76 12.41
N MET A 521 55.28 5.77 11.77
CA MET A 521 54.68 6.98 11.22
C MET A 521 53.96 7.84 12.27
N PHE A 522 53.41 7.24 13.32
CA PHE A 522 52.68 7.98 14.36
C PHE A 522 53.59 8.64 15.43
N GLN A 523 54.85 8.22 15.55
CA GLN A 523 55.80 8.84 16.49
C GLN A 523 56.54 10.07 15.95
N ARG A 524 56.34 10.47 14.68
CA ARG A 524 57.02 11.63 14.07
C ARG A 524 56.18 12.92 13.98
N ALA A 525 54.94 12.95 14.47
CA ALA A 525 54.07 14.12 14.39
C ALA A 525 53.71 14.76 15.76
N GLY A 526 54.48 14.49 16.81
CA GLY A 526 54.20 15.00 18.17
C GLY A 526 55.44 15.57 18.85
N GLY A 527 55.92 16.71 18.40
CA GLY A 527 57.07 17.41 18.99
C GLY A 527 56.94 18.92 18.90
N GLY A 528 56.08 19.51 19.73
CA GLY A 528 55.93 20.95 19.83
C GLY A 528 55.30 21.37 21.15
N ARG A 529 56.13 21.75 22.12
CA ARG A 529 55.71 22.49 23.32
C ARG A 529 55.19 23.87 22.90
N ALA A 530 53.93 24.18 23.19
CA ALA A 530 53.44 25.55 23.28
C ALA A 530 52.55 25.67 24.52
N GLY A 531 53.06 26.36 25.54
CA GLY A 531 52.24 26.86 26.63
C GLY A 531 51.31 27.96 26.09
N GLY A 532 50.02 27.84 26.37
CA GLY A 532 49.02 28.85 26.05
C GLY A 532 48.01 28.91 27.18
N ARG A 533 47.91 30.08 27.82
CA ARG A 533 46.89 30.42 28.82
C ARG A 533 45.51 30.05 28.28
N THR A 534 44.73 29.32 29.09
CA THR A 534 43.30 29.15 28.85
C THR A 534 42.64 30.53 28.89
N ASP A 535 42.20 31.00 27.73
CA ASP A 535 41.42 32.22 27.58
C ASP A 535 40.14 32.11 28.44
N PRO A 536 39.97 32.97 29.46
CA PRO A 536 38.78 32.97 30.30
C PRO A 536 37.48 33.14 29.50
N GLU A 537 37.52 33.84 28.35
CA GLU A 537 36.35 33.98 27.46
C GLU A 537 36.01 32.66 26.76
N MET A 538 37.00 31.84 26.40
CA MET A 538 36.76 30.51 25.82
C MET A 538 36.17 29.55 26.87
N ALA A 539 36.65 29.61 28.11
CA ALA A 539 36.06 28.88 29.23
C ALA A 539 34.65 29.37 29.60
N GLN A 540 34.36 30.66 29.39
CA GLN A 540 33.02 31.25 29.60
C GLN A 540 32.06 30.91 28.46
N ARG A 541 32.52 30.90 27.20
CA ARG A 541 31.77 30.42 26.03
C ARG A 541 31.48 28.93 26.14
N MET A 542 32.45 28.11 26.60
CA MET A 542 32.20 26.71 26.90
C MET A 542 31.23 26.53 28.06
N ARG A 543 31.31 27.36 29.12
CA ARG A 543 30.33 27.35 30.22
C ARG A 543 28.91 27.73 29.77
N GLN A 544 28.76 28.72 28.88
CA GLN A 544 27.49 29.09 28.26
C GLN A 544 26.98 28.00 27.30
N PHE A 545 27.87 27.30 26.59
CA PHE A 545 27.51 26.12 25.79
C PHE A 545 27.03 24.95 26.65
N THR A 546 27.60 24.76 27.85
CA THR A 546 27.18 23.74 28.81
C THR A 546 25.98 24.14 29.68
N GLN A 547 25.60 25.43 29.69
CA GLN A 547 24.41 25.97 30.38
C GLN A 547 23.18 26.09 29.46
N ARG A 548 23.14 25.39 28.32
CA ARG A 548 21.84 25.06 27.73
C ARG A 548 21.12 24.21 28.77
N GLN A 549 20.06 24.75 29.37
CA GLN A 549 19.13 23.95 30.16
C GLN A 549 18.87 22.66 29.38
N PRO A 550 18.92 21.48 30.03
CA PRO A 550 18.59 20.24 29.35
C PRO A 550 17.24 20.49 28.71
N ARG A 551 17.17 20.43 27.37
CA ARG A 551 15.89 20.44 26.69
C ARG A 551 15.11 19.33 27.37
N GLU A 552 13.96 19.66 27.96
CA GLU A 552 13.03 18.65 28.41
C GLU A 552 12.89 17.63 27.28
N ALA A 553 12.86 16.34 27.62
CA ALA A 553 12.90 15.27 26.65
C ALA A 553 11.55 15.16 25.94
N ILE A 554 11.13 16.22 25.24
CA ILE A 554 9.82 16.36 24.60
C ILE A 554 9.92 15.99 23.12
N ILE A 555 8.99 15.18 22.64
CA ILE A 555 8.80 14.97 21.19
C ILE A 555 8.24 16.26 20.57
N PRO A 556 8.84 16.80 19.50
CA PRO A 556 8.36 18.02 18.82
C PRO A 556 7.14 17.75 17.92
N ILE A 557 6.15 17.03 18.46
CA ILE A 557 4.82 16.80 17.91
C ILE A 557 3.85 17.07 19.07
N PHE A 558 3.10 18.16 18.97
CA PHE A 558 2.23 18.64 20.05
C PHE A 558 0.78 18.41 19.70
N LYS A 559 -0.07 18.23 20.71
CA LYS A 559 -1.50 17.98 20.53
C LYS A 559 -2.32 19.17 21.00
N VAL A 560 -3.28 19.59 20.20
CA VAL A 560 -4.39 20.44 20.63
C VAL A 560 -5.58 19.53 20.87
N MET A 561 -6.10 19.49 22.09
CA MET A 561 -7.19 18.57 22.45
C MET A 561 -8.57 19.18 22.24
N THR A 562 -8.70 20.50 22.25
CA THR A 562 -9.99 21.19 22.17
C THR A 562 -10.15 21.86 20.81
N PRO A 563 -11.33 21.76 20.16
CA PRO A 563 -11.61 22.51 18.95
C PRO A 563 -11.47 24.02 19.17
N ILE A 564 -10.61 24.65 18.38
CA ILE A 564 -10.33 26.08 18.44
C ILE A 564 -10.12 26.66 17.04
N PRO A 565 -10.55 27.92 16.79
CA PRO A 565 -10.15 28.63 15.60
C PRO A 565 -8.65 28.93 15.64
N LEU A 566 -7.96 28.78 14.52
CA LEU A 566 -6.53 29.08 14.40
C LEU A 566 -6.32 30.02 13.20
N PRO A 567 -5.41 31.00 13.30
CA PRO A 567 -5.09 31.91 12.20
C PRO A 567 -4.19 31.18 11.19
N THR A 568 -4.78 30.29 10.39
CA THR A 568 -4.06 29.43 9.46
C THR A 568 -4.40 29.71 8.01
N ARG A 569 -3.52 29.25 7.12
CA ARG A 569 -3.83 29.03 5.69
C ARG A 569 -3.45 27.60 5.31
N ILE A 570 -4.13 27.03 4.34
CA ILE A 570 -3.74 25.73 3.77
C ILE A 570 -2.35 25.88 3.12
N LEU A 571 -1.45 24.94 3.43
CA LEU A 571 -0.17 24.76 2.75
C LEU A 571 -0.48 24.34 1.32
N LYS A 572 -0.06 25.14 0.34
CA LYS A 572 -0.16 24.79 -1.08
C LYS A 572 1.16 24.16 -1.52
N ASP A 573 1.06 23.18 -2.41
CA ASP A 573 2.15 22.48 -3.11
C ASP A 573 3.17 23.42 -3.75
#